data_AF-A0A7S1TCT6-F1
#
_entry.id   AF-A0A7S1TCT6-F1
#
_cell.length_a   1.000
_cell.length_b   1.000
_cell.length_c   1.000
_cell.angle_alpha   90.00
_cell.angle_beta   90.00
_cell.angle_gamma   90.00
#
_symmetry.space_group_name_H-M   'P 1'
#
loop_
_entity.id
_entity.type
_entity.pdbx_description
1 polymer ?
#
loop_
_entity_poly.entity_id
_entity_poly.type
_entity_poly.pdbx_seq_one_letter_code
_entity_poly.pdbx_strand_id
1 'polypeptide(L)'
;KEREGWGIPSSNLWGTFRPRQYAAIRARVPHSPSFVWSWVEEEVDHDGRRFWRLHSGCDGSRGGVEGGGTREKETDGFRSGGEGEEVWFGFDRHDGRNYARHRVEHRRGTDRAGWRLITEWVQVNGRDWGWRLTGEPLGGDPPSGWRW
;
A
#
# COMPACT_ATOMS: atom_id res chain seq x y z
N LYS A 1 -14.38 22.32 16.04
CA LYS A 1 -13.21 21.53 15.58
C LYS A 1 -12.03 21.91 16.44
N GLU A 2 -11.63 21.00 17.32
CA GLU A 2 -10.46 21.17 18.18
C GLU A 2 -9.21 21.24 17.29
N ARG A 3 -8.47 22.36 17.38
CA ARG A 3 -7.16 22.48 16.75
C ARG A 3 -6.14 22.07 17.81
N GLU A 4 -5.22 21.18 17.44
CA GLU A 4 -4.09 20.87 18.31
C GLU A 4 -3.10 22.05 18.31
N GLY A 5 -2.10 22.02 19.19
CA GLY A 5 -1.10 23.11 19.36
C GLY A 5 -0.37 23.53 18.07
N TRP A 6 -0.51 22.76 16.99
CA TRP A 6 0.03 23.01 15.65
C TRP A 6 -0.97 23.66 14.66
N GLY A 7 -2.18 24.03 15.10
CA GLY A 7 -3.19 24.65 14.25
C GLY A 7 -3.86 23.71 13.23
N ILE A 8 -3.52 22.41 13.27
CA ILE A 8 -4.07 21.38 12.40
C ILE A 8 -5.37 20.84 13.00
N PRO A 9 -6.47 20.74 12.23
CA PRO A 9 -7.67 20.05 12.70
C PRO A 9 -7.33 18.59 12.99
N SER A 10 -7.80 18.04 14.12
CA SER A 10 -7.58 16.63 14.48
C SER A 10 -7.91 15.67 13.33
N SER A 11 -8.99 15.93 12.58
CA SER A 11 -9.40 15.12 11.42
C SER A 11 -8.35 14.98 10.30
N ASN A 12 -7.32 15.84 10.29
CA ASN A 12 -6.25 15.86 9.29
C ASN A 12 -4.87 15.63 9.92
N LEU A 13 -4.80 15.27 11.20
CA LEU A 13 -3.54 15.02 11.88
C LEU A 13 -2.87 13.77 11.32
N TRP A 14 -3.60 12.66 11.20
CA TRP A 14 -3.08 11.40 10.66
C TRP A 14 -3.55 11.17 9.23
N GLY A 15 -2.76 10.41 8.47
CA GLY A 15 -3.13 10.00 7.12
C GLY A 15 -1.97 9.41 6.34
N THR A 16 -2.24 9.09 5.08
CA THR A 16 -1.35 8.44 4.11
C THR A 16 -0.35 9.41 3.49
N PHE A 17 0.28 10.29 4.28
CA PHE A 17 1.13 11.40 3.80
C PHE A 17 2.54 10.98 3.35
N ARG A 18 2.68 9.76 2.84
CA ARG A 18 3.93 9.11 2.50
C ARG A 18 3.78 8.41 1.13
N PRO A 19 3.67 9.19 0.04
CA PRO A 19 3.28 8.67 -1.28
C PRO A 19 4.36 7.85 -2.00
N ARG A 20 5.59 7.78 -1.44
CA ARG A 20 6.69 6.95 -1.97
C ARG A 20 6.77 5.58 -1.30
N GLN A 21 5.85 5.29 -0.38
CA GLN A 21 5.74 4.02 0.30
C GLN A 21 4.50 3.29 -0.19
N TYR A 22 4.57 1.96 -0.25
CA TYR A 22 3.42 1.14 -0.65
C TYR A 22 2.24 1.33 0.33
N ALA A 23 2.50 1.27 1.63
CA ALA A 23 1.47 1.55 2.62
C ALA A 23 2.14 2.19 3.83
N ALA A 24 1.81 3.46 4.07
CA ALA A 24 2.42 4.25 5.12
C ALA A 24 1.45 5.27 5.72
N ILE A 25 1.53 5.45 7.04
CA ILE A 25 0.79 6.44 7.82
C ILE A 25 1.78 7.34 8.54
N ARG A 26 1.50 8.64 8.59
CA ARG A 26 2.31 9.61 9.32
C ARG A 26 1.43 10.73 9.88
N ALA A 27 1.78 11.28 11.04
CA ALA A 27 1.15 12.51 11.52
C ALA A 27 1.69 13.75 10.78
N ARG A 28 0.84 14.72 10.49
CA ARG A 28 1.16 15.95 9.72
C ARG A 28 1.88 16.99 10.59
N VAL A 29 2.87 16.57 11.36
CA VAL A 29 3.71 17.45 12.19
C VAL A 29 5.19 17.19 11.94
N PRO A 30 6.07 18.18 12.20
CA PRO A 30 7.51 17.96 12.16
C PRO A 30 7.95 16.82 13.09
N HIS A 31 8.97 16.05 12.69
CA HIS A 31 9.53 14.94 13.48
C HIS A 31 8.52 13.91 14.01
N SER A 32 7.39 13.75 13.32
CA SER A 32 6.32 12.85 13.71
C SER A 32 6.70 11.37 13.58
N PRO A 33 6.12 10.49 14.41
CA PRO A 33 6.13 9.06 14.16
C PRO A 33 5.56 8.73 12.77
N SER A 34 6.13 7.69 12.14
CA SER A 34 5.68 7.15 10.86
C SER A 34 5.60 5.63 10.97
N PHE A 35 4.57 5.06 10.37
CA PHE A 35 4.34 3.62 10.31
C PHE A 35 4.32 3.20 8.85
N VAL A 36 4.98 2.09 8.53
CA VAL A 36 5.12 1.60 7.15
C VAL A 36 4.99 0.09 7.16
N TRP A 37 4.16 -0.45 6.27
CA TRP A 37 4.20 -1.88 5.98
C TRP A 37 5.29 -2.19 4.98
N SER A 38 6.06 -3.22 5.27
CA SER A 38 7.03 -3.81 4.35
C SER A 38 6.82 -5.32 4.35
N TRP A 39 7.09 -5.96 3.22
CA TRP A 39 7.01 -7.41 3.10
C TRP A 39 8.24 -7.94 2.35
N VAL A 40 8.51 -9.23 2.52
CA VAL A 40 9.59 -9.92 1.83
C VAL A 40 9.02 -10.98 0.92
N GLU A 41 9.63 -11.12 -0.24
CA GLU A 41 9.26 -12.13 -1.24
C GLU A 41 10.52 -12.92 -1.63
N GLU A 42 10.39 -14.25 -1.72
CA GLU A 42 11.47 -15.08 -2.26
C GLU A 42 11.44 -14.96 -3.79
N GLU A 43 12.61 -14.69 -4.36
CA GLU A 43 12.83 -14.61 -5.80
C GLU A 43 13.95 -15.55 -6.22
N VAL A 44 13.88 -15.98 -7.48
CA VAL A 44 14.88 -16.83 -8.12
C VAL A 44 15.43 -16.05 -9.31
N ASP A 45 16.75 -15.85 -9.35
CA ASP A 45 17.39 -15.19 -10.49
C ASP A 45 17.53 -16.12 -11.70
N HIS A 46 18.07 -15.59 -12.80
CA HIS A 46 18.31 -16.36 -14.03
C HIS A 46 19.28 -17.53 -13.86
N ASP A 47 20.11 -17.52 -12.81
CA ASP A 47 21.07 -18.59 -12.48
C ASP A 47 20.46 -19.62 -11.52
N GLY A 48 19.19 -19.48 -11.13
CA GLY A 48 18.51 -20.35 -10.18
C GLY A 48 18.84 -20.05 -8.71
N ARG A 49 19.51 -18.93 -8.41
CA ARG A 49 19.84 -18.55 -7.03
C ARG A 49 18.64 -17.90 -6.35
N ARG A 50 18.40 -18.30 -5.12
CA ARG A 50 17.32 -17.77 -4.28
C ARG A 50 17.78 -16.57 -3.47
N PHE A 51 16.97 -15.53 -3.43
CA PHE A 51 17.19 -14.36 -2.60
C PHE A 51 15.86 -13.79 -2.11
N TRP A 52 15.91 -12.95 -1.08
CA TRP A 52 14.74 -12.28 -0.53
C TRP A 52 14.72 -10.83 -1.00
N ARG A 53 13.65 -10.44 -1.70
CA ARG A 53 13.39 -9.05 -2.07
C ARG A 53 12.56 -8.40 -0.97
N LEU A 54 13.05 -7.28 -0.42
CA LEU A 54 12.30 -6.43 0.50
C LEU A 54 11.51 -5.38 -0.27
N HIS A 55 10.20 -5.32 -0.02
CA HIS A 55 9.30 -4.33 -0.59
C HIS A 55 8.88 -3.35 0.50
N SER A 56 9.15 -2.06 0.29
CA SER A 56 8.83 -1.00 1.25
C SER A 56 8.48 0.33 0.55
N GLY A 57 9.21 0.66 -0.51
CA GLY A 57 8.97 1.83 -1.35
C GLY A 57 8.41 1.47 -2.73
N CYS A 58 7.55 2.32 -3.25
CA CYS A 58 7.19 2.31 -4.66
C CYS A 58 8.13 3.26 -5.41
N ASP A 59 9.16 2.70 -6.05
CA ASP A 59 10.02 3.52 -6.92
C ASP A 59 9.20 3.96 -8.12
N GLY A 60 8.92 5.26 -8.19
CA GLY A 60 8.11 5.88 -9.21
C GLY A 60 8.80 5.89 -10.57
N SER A 61 8.68 4.82 -11.34
CA SER A 61 8.59 4.92 -12.79
C SER A 61 7.21 5.48 -13.15
N ARG A 62 7.09 6.81 -13.11
CA ARG A 62 6.05 7.66 -13.73
C ARG A 62 4.62 7.10 -13.75
N GLY A 63 3.87 7.36 -12.68
CA GLY A 63 2.40 7.18 -12.68
C GLY A 63 1.61 7.97 -11.64
N GLY A 64 2.27 8.76 -10.78
CA GLY A 64 1.59 9.58 -9.77
C GLY A 64 1.11 10.90 -10.36
N VAL A 65 -0.19 11.02 -10.65
CA VAL A 65 -0.82 12.32 -10.93
C VAL A 65 -0.85 13.12 -9.64
N GLU A 66 -0.11 14.24 -9.61
CA GLU A 66 -0.37 15.34 -8.69
C GLU A 66 -1.81 15.82 -8.89
N GLY A 67 -2.66 15.65 -7.89
CA GLY A 67 -4.07 16.04 -8.01
C GLY A 67 -4.77 16.12 -6.67
N GLY A 68 -4.65 17.27 -6.02
CA GLY A 68 -5.63 17.67 -5.01
C GLY A 68 -7.00 17.79 -5.69
N GLY A 69 -7.92 16.89 -5.35
CA GLY A 69 -9.26 16.91 -5.91
C GLY A 69 -10.15 15.86 -5.26
N THR A 70 -11.21 16.32 -4.59
CA THR A 70 -12.31 15.51 -4.09
C THR A 70 -13.04 14.81 -5.25
N ARG A 71 -12.78 13.51 -5.44
CA ARG A 71 -13.71 12.54 -6.04
C ARG A 71 -13.09 11.15 -5.95
N GLU A 72 -13.92 10.14 -5.69
CA GLU A 72 -13.61 8.73 -5.89
C GLU A 72 -12.93 8.54 -7.25
N LYS A 73 -11.60 8.42 -7.24
CA LYS A 73 -10.80 8.03 -8.40
C LYS A 73 -9.95 6.86 -7.92
N GLU A 74 -10.27 5.68 -8.42
CA GLU A 74 -9.30 4.58 -8.48
C GLU A 74 -8.02 5.17 -9.08
N THR A 75 -6.95 5.16 -8.29
CA THR A 75 -5.64 5.63 -8.74
C THR A 75 -4.87 4.38 -9.13
N ASP A 76 -5.01 4.01 -10.39
CA ASP A 76 -4.32 2.85 -10.97
C ASP A 76 -2.83 3.15 -11.11
N GLY A 77 -2.00 2.49 -10.31
CA GLY A 77 -0.56 2.39 -10.52
C GLY A 77 -0.21 0.99 -11.04
N PHE A 78 0.01 0.85 -12.34
CA PHE A 78 0.53 -0.39 -12.91
C PHE A 78 2.05 -0.33 -12.98
N ARG A 79 2.73 -1.37 -12.49
CA ARG A 79 4.14 -1.63 -12.78
C ARG A 79 4.22 -3.01 -13.42
N SER A 80 4.57 -3.06 -14.70
CA SER A 80 4.98 -4.32 -15.31
C SER A 80 6.26 -4.77 -14.62
N GLY A 81 6.25 -5.98 -14.06
CA GLY A 81 7.49 -6.71 -13.77
C GLY A 81 8.10 -7.22 -15.07
N GLY A 82 9.02 -8.19 -14.97
CA GLY A 82 9.57 -8.87 -16.15
C GLY A 82 8.51 -9.53 -17.04
N GLU A 83 8.90 -10.18 -18.15
CA GLU A 83 7.93 -10.85 -19.04
C GLU A 83 6.97 -11.77 -18.26
N GLY A 84 5.67 -11.45 -18.29
CA GLY A 84 4.62 -12.22 -17.60
C GLY A 84 4.43 -11.90 -16.12
N GLU A 85 5.11 -10.89 -15.59
CA GLU A 85 4.96 -10.42 -14.20
C GLU A 85 4.21 -9.08 -14.19
N GLU A 86 3.14 -9.00 -13.39
CA GLU A 86 2.31 -7.80 -13.25
C GLU A 86 2.24 -7.44 -11.77
N VAL A 87 2.71 -6.23 -11.44
CA VAL A 87 2.55 -5.66 -10.10
C VAL A 87 1.58 -4.48 -10.18
N TRP A 88 0.40 -4.63 -9.59
CA TRP A 88 -0.56 -3.55 -9.41
C TRP A 88 -0.42 -2.93 -8.02
N PHE A 89 -0.54 -1.62 -7.94
CA PHE A 89 -0.46 -0.85 -6.72
C PHE A 89 -1.42 0.35 -6.79
N GLY A 90 -2.24 0.55 -5.77
CA GLY A 90 -3.12 1.71 -5.76
C GLY A 90 -4.21 1.66 -4.69
N PHE A 91 -4.95 2.75 -4.60
CA PHE A 91 -6.10 2.83 -3.72
C PHE A 91 -7.36 2.33 -4.41
N ASP A 92 -7.96 1.26 -3.88
CA ASP A 92 -9.33 0.85 -4.20
C ASP A 92 -10.31 1.95 -3.74
N ARG A 93 -10.03 2.58 -2.59
CA ARG A 93 -10.84 3.67 -2.03
C ARG A 93 -10.00 4.58 -1.15
N HIS A 94 -10.15 5.89 -1.28
CA HIS A 94 -9.46 6.86 -0.43
C HIS A 94 -10.28 8.14 -0.29
N ASP A 95 -10.70 8.49 0.93
CA ASP A 95 -11.52 9.69 1.16
C ASP A 95 -10.70 10.95 1.51
N GLY A 96 -9.38 10.78 1.65
CA GLY A 96 -8.45 11.86 1.98
C GLY A 96 -8.40 12.23 3.47
N ARG A 97 -9.19 11.58 4.33
CA ARG A 97 -9.37 12.00 5.73
C ARG A 97 -9.54 10.87 6.74
N ASN A 98 -10.47 9.95 6.53
CA ASN A 98 -10.87 8.98 7.55
C ASN A 98 -10.74 7.53 7.11
N TYR A 99 -10.64 7.26 5.82
CA TYR A 99 -10.58 5.90 5.31
C TYR A 99 -9.71 5.79 4.06
N ALA A 100 -8.88 4.76 4.05
CA ALA A 100 -8.12 4.34 2.89
C ALA A 100 -8.10 2.82 2.80
N ARG A 101 -8.44 2.29 1.63
CA ARG A 101 -8.22 0.90 1.24
C ARG A 101 -7.25 0.89 0.09
N HIS A 102 -6.12 0.26 0.32
CA HIS A 102 -4.99 0.24 -0.57
C HIS A 102 -4.63 -1.20 -0.88
N ARG A 103 -4.39 -1.51 -2.15
CA ARG A 103 -4.11 -2.86 -2.62
C ARG A 103 -2.76 -2.90 -3.33
N VAL A 104 -2.03 -3.98 -3.09
CA VAL A 104 -0.84 -4.38 -3.84
C VAL A 104 -1.13 -5.76 -4.36
N GLU A 105 -0.91 -5.97 -5.64
CA GLU A 105 -1.16 -7.24 -6.30
C GLU A 105 0.08 -7.61 -7.10
N HIS A 106 0.56 -8.84 -6.95
CA HIS A 106 1.63 -9.39 -7.78
C HIS A 106 1.09 -10.66 -8.43
N ARG A 107 0.99 -10.64 -9.76
CA ARG A 107 0.63 -11.77 -10.60
C ARG A 107 1.85 -12.24 -11.40
N ARG A 108 1.99 -13.54 -11.54
CA ARG A 108 3.04 -14.19 -12.35
C ARG A 108 2.37 -15.12 -13.36
N GLY A 109 2.99 -15.21 -14.53
CA GLY A 109 2.62 -16.19 -15.56
C GLY A 109 1.25 -15.95 -16.21
N THR A 110 0.85 -16.91 -17.05
CA THR A 110 -0.42 -16.85 -17.81
C THR A 110 -1.62 -17.34 -17.01
N ASP A 111 -1.40 -18.06 -15.93
CA ASP A 111 -2.43 -18.60 -15.01
C ASP A 111 -2.89 -17.57 -13.96
N ARG A 112 -2.27 -16.38 -13.95
CA ARG A 112 -2.54 -15.30 -12.99
C ARG A 112 -2.37 -15.74 -11.53
N ALA A 113 -1.53 -16.75 -11.30
CA ALA A 113 -1.15 -17.15 -9.96
C ALA A 113 -0.35 -16.02 -9.29
N GLY A 114 -0.51 -15.84 -7.98
CA GLY A 114 0.21 -14.79 -7.27
C GLY A 114 -0.35 -14.49 -5.89
N TRP A 115 -0.18 -13.26 -5.46
CA TRP A 115 -0.65 -12.80 -4.16
C TRP A 115 -1.17 -11.37 -4.22
N ARG A 116 -2.06 -11.08 -3.29
CA ARG A 116 -2.60 -9.75 -3.04
C ARG A 116 -2.41 -9.39 -1.58
N LEU A 117 -1.95 -8.17 -1.33
CA LEU A 117 -1.97 -7.53 -0.03
C LEU A 117 -2.98 -6.40 -0.06
N ILE A 118 -3.90 -6.40 0.89
CA ILE A 118 -4.87 -5.32 1.12
C ILE A 118 -4.53 -4.68 2.46
N THR A 119 -4.36 -3.37 2.45
CA THR A 119 -4.20 -2.57 3.65
C THR A 119 -5.38 -1.62 3.81
N GLU A 120 -5.95 -1.60 5.00
CA GLU A 120 -7.10 -0.75 5.31
C GLU A 120 -6.79 0.09 6.53
N TRP A 121 -6.81 1.40 6.34
CA TRP A 121 -6.67 2.38 7.38
C TRP A 121 -8.01 3.06 7.66
N VAL A 122 -8.32 3.20 8.94
CA VAL A 122 -9.49 3.93 9.42
C VAL A 122 -9.09 4.87 10.54
N GLN A 123 -9.59 6.10 10.51
CA GLN A 123 -9.43 7.07 11.58
C GLN A 123 -10.76 7.28 12.31
N VAL A 124 -10.70 7.23 13.64
CA VAL A 124 -11.81 7.49 14.54
C VAL A 124 -11.51 8.81 15.27
N ASN A 125 -12.41 9.78 15.12
CA ASN A 125 -12.39 11.08 15.81
C ASN A 125 -11.13 11.96 15.59
N GLY A 126 -10.28 11.66 14.60
CA GLY A 126 -9.09 12.45 14.30
C GLY A 126 -7.88 12.18 15.19
N ARG A 127 -7.97 11.20 16.09
CA ARG A 127 -6.90 10.89 17.05
C ARG A 127 -6.56 9.41 17.03
N ASP A 128 -7.59 8.60 17.13
CA ASP A 128 -7.47 7.15 17.12
C ASP A 128 -7.53 6.66 15.68
N TRP A 129 -6.79 5.60 15.38
CA TRP A 129 -6.83 4.96 14.08
C TRP A 129 -6.50 3.49 14.19
N GLY A 130 -7.02 2.71 13.25
CA GLY A 130 -6.73 1.29 13.09
C GLY A 130 -6.11 1.04 11.72
N TRP A 131 -5.20 0.08 11.65
CA TRP A 131 -4.61 -0.37 10.40
C TRP A 131 -4.65 -1.89 10.31
N ARG A 132 -5.36 -2.40 9.31
CA ARG A 132 -5.43 -3.82 8.99
C ARG A 132 -4.59 -4.13 7.77
N LEU A 133 -3.90 -5.28 7.79
CA LEU A 133 -3.25 -5.90 6.65
C LEU A 133 -3.88 -7.28 6.43
N THR A 134 -4.21 -7.60 5.19
CA THR A 134 -4.77 -8.88 4.77
C THR A 134 -3.99 -9.37 3.55
N GLY A 135 -3.60 -10.64 3.55
CA GLY A 135 -2.95 -11.30 2.42
C GLY A 135 -3.87 -12.35 1.81
N GLU A 136 -3.94 -12.42 0.49
CA GLU A 136 -4.77 -13.39 -0.22
C GLU A 136 -3.94 -14.01 -1.35
N PRO A 137 -3.97 -15.34 -1.54
CA PRO A 137 -3.45 -15.94 -2.77
C PRO A 137 -4.36 -15.55 -3.95
N LEU A 138 -3.77 -15.39 -5.14
CA LEU A 138 -4.49 -15.17 -6.40
C LEU A 138 -4.33 -16.42 -7.26
N GLY A 139 -5.45 -16.98 -7.74
CA GLY A 139 -5.45 -18.13 -8.65
C GLY A 139 -4.91 -19.43 -8.04
N GLY A 140 -5.54 -20.57 -8.34
CA GLY A 140 -5.08 -21.89 -7.88
C GLY A 140 -5.17 -22.12 -6.36
N ASP A 141 -4.71 -23.29 -5.93
CA ASP A 141 -4.50 -23.59 -4.51
C ASP A 141 -3.44 -22.65 -3.93
N PRO A 142 -3.55 -22.23 -2.66
CA PRO A 142 -2.55 -21.38 -2.02
C PRO A 142 -1.14 -21.97 -2.21
N PRO A 143 -0.12 -21.13 -2.48
CA PRO A 143 1.25 -21.62 -2.57
C PRO A 143 1.59 -22.45 -1.33
N SER A 144 2.15 -23.64 -1.53
CA SER A 144 2.49 -24.57 -0.46
C SER A 144 3.39 -23.86 0.57
N GLY A 145 2.81 -23.46 1.71
CA GLY A 145 3.51 -22.64 2.71
C GLY A 145 2.62 -21.61 3.42
N TRP A 146 1.50 -21.21 2.82
CA TRP A 146 0.51 -20.38 3.50
C TRP A 146 -0.31 -21.23 4.48
N ARG A 147 -0.03 -21.12 5.78
CA ARG A 147 -0.87 -21.68 6.85
C ARG A 147 -1.48 -20.53 7.65
N TRP A 148 -2.81 -20.51 7.72
CA TRP A 148 -3.58 -19.62 8.58
C TRP A 148 -3.60 -20.13 10.02
#